data_AF-A0A3D0QSZ2-F1
#
_entry.id   AF-A0A3D0QSZ2-F1
#
_cell.length_a   1.000
_cell.length_b   1.000
_cell.length_c   1.000
_cell.angle_alpha   90.00
_cell.angle_beta   90.00
_cell.angle_gamma   90.00
#
_symmetry.space_group_name_H-M   'P 1'
#
loop_
_entity.id
_entity.type
_entity.pdbx_description
1 polymer ?
#
loop_
_entity_poly.entity_id
_entity_poly.type
_entity_poly.pdbx_seq_one_letter_code
_entity_poly.pdbx_strand_id
1 'polypeptide(L)'
;MPPTTPPRAPSGPPRRSLLAGVLGAGAAASLLSACSEDSASAAREAEKPEATEDRLRERSARESRELLLRYDATIAAHPALAAVLGPLRAETALHAKAFAPPRSTGSPPASPP
;
A
#
# COMPACT_ATOMS: atom_id res chain seq x y z
N MET A 1 28.98 27.63 50.71
CA MET A 1 27.98 26.56 51.01
C MET A 1 26.76 26.80 50.14
N PRO A 2 26.55 26.03 49.05
CA PRO A 2 25.32 26.15 48.27
C PRO A 2 24.17 25.35 48.91
N PRO A 3 22.91 25.81 48.83
CA PRO A 3 21.77 25.12 49.43
C PRO A 3 21.35 23.89 48.61
N THR A 4 21.10 22.77 49.29
CA THR A 4 20.54 21.55 48.72
C THR A 4 19.03 21.70 48.52
N THR A 5 18.55 21.65 47.27
CA THR A 5 17.11 21.59 46.97
C THR A 5 16.67 20.12 46.96
N PRO A 6 15.56 19.74 47.62
CA PRO A 6 15.08 18.35 47.58
C PRO A 6 14.39 18.05 46.23
N PRO A 7 14.50 16.82 45.70
CA PRO A 7 13.77 16.41 44.50
C PRO A 7 12.28 16.27 44.78
N ARG A 8 11.44 16.88 43.94
CA ARG A 8 9.98 16.78 44.00
C ARG A 8 9.52 15.44 43.43
N ALA A 9 8.79 14.66 44.20
CA ALA A 9 8.17 13.42 43.75
C ALA A 9 7.12 13.70 42.65
N PRO A 10 7.10 12.92 41.54
CA PRO A 10 6.04 13.03 40.55
C PRO A 10 4.76 12.39 41.07
N SER A 11 3.79 13.22 41.45
CA SER A 11 2.39 12.80 41.67
C SER A 11 1.66 12.78 40.33
N GLY A 12 1.61 11.62 39.69
CA GLY A 12 0.81 11.42 38.49
C GLY A 12 1.06 10.06 37.83
N PRO A 13 0.01 9.39 37.31
CA PRO A 13 0.18 8.12 36.61
C PRO A 13 1.04 8.31 35.35
N PRO A 14 1.92 7.36 35.00
CA PRO A 14 2.80 7.48 33.87
C PRO A 14 1.99 7.56 32.57
N ARG A 15 2.31 8.55 31.73
CA ARG A 15 1.72 8.77 30.39
C ARG A 15 1.69 7.53 29.49
N ARG A 16 2.52 6.53 29.81
CA ARG A 16 2.60 5.24 29.12
C ARG A 16 1.37 4.34 29.32
N SER A 17 0.62 4.51 30.42
CA SER A 17 -0.57 3.68 30.68
C SER A 17 -1.81 4.12 29.89
N LEU A 18 -1.80 5.30 29.26
CA LEU A 18 -2.91 5.74 28.40
C LEU A 18 -2.81 5.22 26.96
N LEU A 19 -1.64 4.77 26.51
CA LEU A 19 -1.47 4.23 25.15
C LEU A 19 -1.86 2.75 25.02
N ALA A 20 -2.09 2.05 26.14
CA ALA A 20 -2.55 0.66 26.13
C ALA A 20 -4.07 0.50 25.97
N GLY A 21 -4.85 1.58 26.10
CA GLY A 21 -6.31 1.54 26.07
C GLY A 21 -6.97 1.71 24.69
N VAL A 22 -6.21 2.06 23.65
CA VAL A 22 -6.74 2.30 22.28
C VAL A 22 -6.51 1.09 21.35
N LEU A 23 -6.21 -0.08 21.92
CA LEU A 23 -6.30 -1.37 21.22
C LEU A 23 -7.68 -2.02 21.44
N GLY A 24 -8.72 -1.19 21.52
CA GLY A 24 -10.10 -1.63 21.41
C GLY A 24 -10.32 -2.19 20.01
N ALA A 25 -10.72 -3.46 19.96
CA ALA A 25 -10.76 -4.37 18.82
C ALA A 25 -11.75 -4.00 17.67
N GLY A 26 -11.93 -2.71 17.37
CA GLY A 26 -12.80 -2.22 16.29
C GLY A 26 -12.09 -1.37 15.23
N ALA A 27 -11.07 -0.59 15.59
CA ALA A 27 -10.39 0.31 14.64
C ALA A 27 -9.27 -0.38 13.84
N ALA A 28 -8.68 -1.45 14.37
CA ALA A 28 -7.73 -2.27 13.62
C ALA A 28 -8.43 -3.08 12.51
N ALA A 29 -9.68 -3.50 12.73
CA ALA A 29 -10.44 -4.26 11.73
C ALA A 29 -10.83 -3.42 10.51
N SER A 30 -11.14 -2.13 10.69
CA SER A 30 -11.47 -1.22 9.58
C SER A 30 -10.25 -0.79 8.76
N LEU A 31 -9.07 -0.66 9.38
CA LEU A 31 -7.82 -0.43 8.63
C LEU A 31 -7.37 -1.69 7.87
N LEU A 32 -7.63 -2.89 8.38
CA LEU A 32 -7.46 -4.12 7.59
C LEU A 32 -8.51 -4.24 6.49
N SER A 33 -9.73 -3.73 6.70
CA SER A 33 -10.74 -3.62 5.63
C SER A 33 -10.24 -2.72 4.52
N ALA A 34 -9.54 -1.62 4.78
CA ALA A 34 -8.97 -0.80 3.71
C ALA A 34 -7.88 -1.51 2.85
N CYS A 35 -7.16 -2.48 3.42
CA CYS A 35 -6.26 -3.37 2.65
C CYS A 35 -6.98 -4.60 2.06
N SER A 36 -8.27 -4.80 2.38
CA SER A 36 -9.04 -6.01 2.07
C SER A 36 -10.50 -5.71 1.67
N GLU A 37 -10.78 -4.51 1.14
CA GLU A 37 -12.13 -3.95 0.92
C GLU A 37 -12.75 -4.50 -0.38
N ASP A 38 -12.54 -5.78 -0.67
CA ASP A 38 -13.18 -6.42 -1.83
C ASP A 38 -13.51 -7.90 -1.62
N SER A 39 -13.19 -8.50 -0.47
CA SER A 39 -13.56 -9.91 -0.22
C SER A 39 -14.92 -10.07 0.47
N ALA A 40 -15.49 -9.01 1.05
CA ALA A 40 -16.73 -9.13 1.83
C ALA A 40 -18.03 -9.08 0.99
N SER A 41 -17.97 -8.61 -0.27
CA SER A 41 -19.14 -8.60 -1.17
C SER A 41 -19.08 -9.68 -2.27
N ALA A 42 -18.14 -10.63 -2.18
CA ALA A 42 -18.04 -11.77 -3.09
C ALA A 42 -18.77 -13.03 -2.55
N ALA A 43 -19.72 -12.84 -1.64
CA ALA A 43 -20.47 -13.94 -1.03
C ALA A 43 -21.58 -14.52 -1.92
N ARG A 44 -21.73 -14.11 -3.18
CA ARG A 44 -22.69 -14.73 -4.09
C ARG A 44 -22.14 -14.78 -5.51
N GLU A 45 -22.31 -15.96 -6.08
CA GLU A 45 -22.03 -16.37 -7.45
C GLU A 45 -20.62 -16.91 -7.69
N ALA A 46 -20.59 -18.17 -8.12
CA ALA A 46 -19.43 -18.91 -8.56
C ALA A 46 -18.84 -18.26 -9.82
N GLU A 47 -18.22 -17.10 -9.66
CA GLU A 47 -17.48 -16.47 -10.73
C GLU A 47 -16.23 -17.30 -11.03
N LYS A 48 -15.94 -17.52 -12.32
CA LYS A 48 -14.77 -18.28 -12.74
C LYS A 48 -13.52 -17.62 -12.14
N PRO A 49 -12.59 -18.39 -11.56
CA PRO A 49 -11.38 -17.85 -10.93
C PRO A 49 -10.61 -16.90 -11.87
N GLU A 50 -10.56 -17.22 -13.17
CA GLU A 50 -9.98 -16.38 -14.24
C GLU A 50 -10.53 -14.94 -14.24
N ALA A 51 -11.85 -14.76 -14.13
CA ALA A 51 -12.46 -13.42 -14.14
C ALA A 51 -12.09 -12.62 -12.89
N THR A 52 -11.92 -13.29 -11.76
CA THR A 52 -11.49 -12.66 -10.50
C THR A 52 -10.01 -12.25 -10.54
N GLU A 53 -9.15 -13.09 -11.14
CA GLU A 53 -7.73 -12.80 -11.32
C GLU A 53 -7.51 -11.63 -12.29
N ASP A 54 -8.25 -11.58 -13.40
CA ASP A 54 -8.17 -10.50 -14.38
C ASP A 54 -8.56 -9.14 -13.75
N ARG A 55 -9.65 -9.11 -12.97
CA ARG A 55 -10.07 -7.90 -12.24
C ARG A 55 -9.03 -7.46 -11.22
N LEU A 56 -8.39 -8.41 -10.53
CA LEU A 56 -7.33 -8.10 -9.58
C LEU A 56 -6.11 -7.53 -10.30
N ARG A 57 -5.68 -8.13 -11.41
CA ARG A 57 -4.57 -7.61 -12.24
C ARG A 57 -4.86 -6.21 -12.77
N GLU A 58 -6.07 -5.96 -13.26
CA GLU A 58 -6.47 -4.63 -13.74
C GLU A 58 -6.43 -3.59 -12.61
N ARG A 59 -6.92 -3.94 -11.42
CA ARG A 59 -6.83 -3.10 -10.22
C ARG A 59 -5.38 -2.78 -9.88
N SER A 60 -4.53 -3.80 -9.78
CA SER A 60 -3.09 -3.61 -9.47
C SER A 60 -2.37 -2.77 -10.53
N ALA A 61 -2.72 -2.92 -11.81
CA ALA A 61 -2.18 -2.09 -12.89
C ALA A 61 -2.59 -0.62 -12.73
N ARG A 62 -3.86 -0.36 -12.38
CA ARG A 62 -4.38 1.00 -12.14
C ARG A 62 -3.69 1.65 -10.94
N GLU A 63 -3.60 0.94 -9.82
CA GLU A 63 -2.95 1.44 -8.60
C GLU A 63 -1.47 1.75 -8.82
N SER A 64 -0.75 0.89 -9.53
CA SER A 64 0.65 1.12 -9.90
C SER A 64 0.82 2.39 -10.74
N ARG A 65 -0.08 2.64 -11.70
CA ARG A 65 -0.07 3.87 -12.53
C ARG A 65 -0.39 5.11 -11.71
N GLU A 66 -1.35 5.02 -10.81
CA GLU A 66 -1.72 6.13 -9.93
C GLU A 66 -0.54 6.51 -9.01
N LEU A 67 0.19 5.53 -8.48
CA LEU A 67 1.39 5.76 -7.69
C LEU A 67 2.50 6.45 -8.51
N LEU A 68 2.70 6.06 -9.78
CA LEU A 68 3.63 6.76 -10.67
C LEU A 68 3.29 8.24 -10.83
N LEU A 69 2.01 8.57 -11.02
CA LEU A 69 1.56 9.96 -11.14
C LEU A 69 1.83 10.75 -9.85
N ARG A 70 1.69 10.13 -8.68
CA ARG A 70 2.03 10.76 -7.39
C ARG A 70 3.53 11.04 -7.28
N TYR A 71 4.39 10.11 -7.71
CA TYR A 71 5.82 10.34 -7.75
C TYR A 71 6.21 11.44 -8.73
N ASP A 72 5.58 11.48 -9.91
CA ASP A 72 5.80 12.54 -10.90
C ASP A 72 5.41 13.91 -10.36
N ALA A 73 4.24 14.02 -9.73
CA ALA A 73 3.80 15.25 -9.08
C ALA A 73 4.74 15.66 -7.93
N THR A 74 5.24 14.70 -7.15
CA THR A 74 6.18 14.97 -6.05
C THR A 74 7.51 15.49 -6.58
N ILE A 75 8.05 14.90 -7.66
CA ILE A 75 9.28 15.37 -8.30
C ILE A 75 9.08 16.77 -8.89
N ALA A 76 7.92 17.03 -9.51
CA ALA A 76 7.60 18.34 -10.07
C ALA A 76 7.53 19.43 -8.98
N ALA A 77 6.94 19.12 -7.82
CA ALA A 77 6.88 20.04 -6.68
C ALA A 77 8.23 20.17 -5.93
N HIS A 78 9.01 19.09 -5.88
CA HIS A 78 10.25 18.99 -5.12
C HIS A 78 11.38 18.37 -5.97
N PRO A 79 12.02 19.15 -6.85
CA PRO A 79 13.04 18.63 -7.78
C PRO A 79 14.23 17.96 -7.08
N ALA A 80 14.56 18.38 -5.86
CA ALA A 80 15.63 17.79 -5.05
C ALA A 80 15.43 16.30 -4.73
N LEU A 81 14.19 15.79 -4.78
CA LEU A 81 13.87 14.39 -4.53
C LEU A 81 14.03 13.49 -5.76
N ALA A 82 14.28 14.05 -6.95
CA ALA A 82 14.33 13.29 -8.20
C ALA A 82 15.33 12.14 -8.17
N ALA A 83 16.52 12.35 -7.58
CA ALA A 83 17.56 11.33 -7.49
C ALA A 83 17.14 10.15 -6.58
N VAL A 84 16.40 10.43 -5.51
CA VAL A 84 15.96 9.42 -4.54
C VAL A 84 14.73 8.68 -5.06
N LEU A 85 13.80 9.37 -5.72
CA LEU A 85 12.55 8.80 -6.25
C LEU A 85 12.71 8.12 -7.61
N GLY A 86 13.78 8.42 -8.36
CA GLY A 86 14.03 7.85 -9.69
C GLY A 86 13.98 6.31 -9.73
N PRO A 87 14.72 5.60 -8.86
CA PRO A 87 14.69 4.14 -8.81
C PRO A 87 13.29 3.59 -8.45
N LEU A 88 12.60 4.18 -7.47
CA LEU A 88 11.26 3.76 -7.05
C LEU A 88 10.24 3.91 -8.19
N ARG A 89 10.34 5.02 -8.93
CA ARG A 89 9.52 5.25 -10.12
C ARG A 89 9.78 4.22 -11.22
N ALA A 90 11.04 3.87 -11.46
CA ALA A 90 11.40 2.87 -12.46
C ALA A 90 10.79 1.50 -12.13
N GLU A 91 10.93 1.02 -10.90
CA GLU A 91 10.34 -0.25 -10.45
C GLU A 91 8.80 -0.23 -10.53
N THR A 92 8.17 0.86 -10.09
CA THR A 92 6.70 0.99 -10.17
C THR A 92 6.21 0.95 -11.63
N ALA A 93 7.00 1.51 -12.57
CA ALA A 93 6.70 1.42 -14.00
C ALA A 93 6.85 -0.01 -14.55
N LEU A 94 7.77 -0.80 -14.03
CA LEU A 94 7.88 -2.23 -14.35
C LEU A 94 6.67 -3.00 -13.80
N HIS A 95 6.22 -2.72 -12.57
CA HIS A 95 5.01 -3.33 -11.99
C HIS A 95 3.76 -3.02 -12.79
N ALA A 96 3.56 -1.74 -13.17
CA ALA A 96 2.43 -1.34 -14.01
C ALA A 96 2.41 -2.05 -15.38
N LYS A 97 3.59 -2.40 -15.92
CA LYS A 97 3.72 -3.20 -17.15
C LYS A 97 3.46 -4.68 -16.91
N ALA A 98 3.92 -5.24 -15.79
CA ALA A 98 3.73 -6.64 -15.44
C ALA A 98 2.25 -7.00 -15.20
N PHE A 99 1.47 -6.06 -14.66
CA PHE A 99 0.02 -6.23 -14.47
C PHE A 99 -0.81 -5.83 -15.68
N ALA A 100 -0.22 -5.19 -16.68
CA ALA A 100 -0.95 -4.90 -17.91
C ALA A 100 -1.36 -6.22 -18.58
N PRO A 101 -2.56 -6.31 -19.17
CA PRO A 101 -2.96 -7.49 -19.90
C PRO A 101 -1.91 -7.81 -20.97
N PRO A 102 -1.58 -9.10 -21.18
CA PRO A 102 -0.63 -9.47 -22.22
C PRO A 102 -1.14 -8.87 -23.52
N ARG A 103 -0.32 -8.04 -24.16
CA ARG A 103 -0.58 -7.68 -25.56
C ARG A 103 -0.66 -9.01 -26.29
N SER A 104 -1.74 -9.23 -27.03
CA SER A 104 -1.95 -10.43 -27.84
C SER A 104 -0.86 -10.52 -28.90
N THR A 105 0.35 -10.92 -28.51
CA THR A 105 1.39 -11.35 -29.42
C THR A 105 0.92 -12.72 -29.85
N GLY A 106 0.34 -12.80 -31.05
CA GLY A 106 -0.24 -14.01 -31.62
C GLY A 106 0.66 -15.21 -31.34
N SER A 107 0.03 -16.31 -30.92
CA SER A 107 0.70 -17.58 -30.65
C SER A 107 1.65 -17.91 -31.81
N PRO A 108 2.94 -18.22 -31.57
CA PRO A 108 3.81 -18.69 -32.64
C PRO A 108 3.17 -19.93 -33.26
N PRO A 109 3.12 -20.06 -34.60
CA PRO A 109 2.51 -21.22 -35.23
C PRO A 109 3.26 -22.47 -34.76
N ALA A 110 2.51 -23.45 -34.27
CA ALA A 110 3.06 -24.76 -33.93
C ALA A 110 3.76 -25.34 -35.17
N SER A 111 5.03 -25.71 -35.03
CA SER A 111 5.78 -26.35 -36.11
C SER A 111 5.07 -27.63 -36.55
N PRO A 112 4.89 -27.87 -37.86
CA PRO A 112 4.32 -29.13 -38.36
C PRO A 112 5.32 -30.29 -38.17
N PRO A 113 4.82 -31.55 -38.19
CA PRO A 113 5.61 -32.75 -37.90
C PRO A 113 6.72 -33.03 -38.92
#